data_AF-A0A1M3NBF6-F1
#
_entry.id   AF-A0A1M3NBF6-F1
#
_cell.length_a   1.000
_cell.length_b   1.000
_cell.length_c   1.000
_cell.angle_alpha   90.00
_cell.angle_beta   90.00
_cell.angle_gamma   90.00
#
_symmetry.space_group_name_H-M   'P 1'
#
loop_
_entity.id
_entity.type
_entity.pdbx_description
1 polymer ?
#
loop_
_entity_poly.entity_id
_entity_poly.type
_entity_poly.pdbx_seq_one_letter_code
_entity_poly.pdbx_strand_id
1 'polypeptide(L)'
;MSLGMEPCFQAINGISLERYADLGAATADVLDDQAKLAEVLASEGVGASDWDAAKKGWTARMQAGGVVPGASVLVTHPANRQKYPARVLSTAPEQTLVQFSNGAQQWVPARAVERA
;
A
#
# COMPACT_ATOMS: atom_id res chain seq x y z
N MET A 1 25.24 4.10 3.52
CA MET A 1 24.03 4.33 2.72
C MET A 1 22.84 3.88 3.54
N SER A 2 22.01 4.81 4.01
CA SER A 2 20.77 4.45 4.72
C SER A 2 19.86 3.71 3.75
N LEU A 3 19.61 2.41 4.03
CA LEU A 3 18.47 1.69 3.46
C LEU A 3 17.23 2.43 3.96
N GLY A 4 16.77 3.42 3.19
CA GLY A 4 15.53 4.10 3.45
C GLY A 4 14.43 3.06 3.42
N MET A 5 13.89 2.74 4.60
CA MET A 5 12.67 1.95 4.79
C MET A 5 11.69 2.32 3.67
N GLU A 6 11.37 1.37 2.79
CA GLU A 6 10.53 1.65 1.63
C GLU A 6 9.21 2.31 2.09
N PRO A 7 8.72 3.36 1.40
CA PRO A 7 7.59 4.18 1.87
C PRO A 7 6.29 3.40 2.08
N CYS A 8 6.19 2.20 1.51
CA CYS A 8 5.09 1.25 1.70
C CYS A 8 5.06 0.60 3.10
N PHE A 9 6.19 0.51 3.80
CA PHE A 9 6.28 0.00 5.17
C PHE A 9 6.27 1.10 6.24
N GLN A 10 6.15 2.37 5.83
CA GLN A 10 6.05 3.47 6.77
C GLN A 10 4.76 3.39 7.58
N ALA A 11 4.90 3.47 8.91
CA ALA A 11 3.79 3.47 9.85
C ALA A 11 2.74 4.54 9.51
N ILE A 12 1.46 4.18 9.61
CA ILE A 12 0.34 5.11 9.41
C ILE A 12 -0.14 5.55 10.79
N ASN A 13 -0.07 6.85 11.07
CA ASN A 13 -0.33 7.39 12.43
C ASN A 13 0.43 6.62 13.52
N GLY A 14 1.71 6.31 13.28
CA GLY A 14 2.54 5.56 14.23
C GLY A 14 2.25 4.06 14.31
N ILE A 15 1.27 3.54 13.57
CA ILE A 15 0.96 2.10 13.51
C ILE A 15 1.70 1.45 12.34
N SER A 16 2.80 0.76 12.66
CA SER A 16 3.55 -0.10 11.74
C SER A 16 2.72 -1.30 11.27
N LEU A 17 3.15 -1.97 10.19
CA LEU A 17 2.45 -3.15 9.66
C LEU A 17 2.30 -4.26 10.71
N GLU A 18 3.37 -4.54 11.44
CA GLU A 18 3.38 -5.54 12.52
C GLU A 18 2.37 -5.20 13.61
N ARG A 19 2.34 -3.93 14.01
CA ARG A 19 1.39 -3.46 15.03
C ARG A 19 -0.04 -3.47 14.52
N TYR A 20 -0.25 -3.15 13.25
CA TYR A 20 -1.56 -3.27 12.60
C TYR A 20 -2.05 -4.72 12.58
N ALA A 21 -1.18 -5.68 12.24
CA ALA A 21 -1.52 -7.10 12.22
C ALA A 21 -1.86 -7.63 13.62
N ASP A 22 -1.06 -7.25 14.61
CA ASP A 22 -1.27 -7.60 16.02
C ASP A 22 -2.60 -7.04 16.57
N LEU A 23 -2.86 -5.75 16.38
CA LEU A 23 -4.14 -5.12 16.75
C LEU A 23 -5.32 -5.72 15.98
N GLY A 24 -5.13 -6.04 14.70
CA GLY A 24 -6.14 -6.71 13.88
C GLY A 24 -6.51 -8.08 14.43
N ALA A 25 -5.54 -8.85 14.92
CA ALA A 25 -5.78 -10.13 15.58
C ALA A 25 -6.45 -9.96 16.94
N ALA A 26 -5.99 -9.01 17.76
CA ALA A 26 -6.57 -8.73 19.08
C ALA A 26 -8.01 -8.22 19.01
N THR A 27 -8.37 -7.52 17.93
CA THR A 27 -9.70 -6.92 17.74
C THR A 27 -10.64 -7.78 16.89
N ALA A 28 -10.18 -8.91 16.34
CA ALA A 28 -10.92 -9.71 15.36
C ALA A 28 -12.32 -10.15 15.83
N ASP A 29 -12.48 -10.47 17.11
CA ASP A 29 -13.76 -10.90 17.72
C ASP A 29 -14.72 -9.74 18.01
N VAL A 30 -14.22 -8.50 18.08
CA VAL A 30 -14.98 -7.31 18.52
C VAL A 30 -15.11 -6.26 17.42
N LEU A 31 -14.84 -6.61 16.16
CA LEU A 31 -14.90 -5.67 15.03
C LEU A 31 -16.30 -5.05 14.82
N ASP A 32 -17.37 -5.76 15.19
CA ASP A 32 -18.76 -5.30 15.09
C ASP A 32 -19.18 -4.45 16.30
N ASP A 33 -18.57 -4.68 17.48
CA ASP A 33 -18.82 -3.94 18.72
C ASP A 33 -17.87 -2.73 18.82
N GLN A 34 -18.26 -1.58 18.27
CA GLN A 34 -17.44 -0.35 18.32
C GLN A 34 -16.97 0.05 19.73
N ALA A 35 -17.81 -0.16 20.75
CA ALA A 35 -17.44 0.16 22.13
C ALA A 35 -16.29 -0.75 22.63
N LYS A 36 -16.41 -2.07 22.46
CA LYS A 36 -15.36 -3.02 22.85
C LYS A 36 -14.11 -2.87 22.01
N LEU A 37 -14.26 -2.59 20.72
CA LEU A 37 -13.14 -2.28 19.83
C LEU A 37 -12.32 -1.09 20.39
N ALA A 38 -13.00 -0.01 20.79
CA ALA A 38 -12.34 1.15 21.37
C ALA A 38 -11.65 0.82 22.71
N GLU A 39 -12.24 -0.02 23.56
CA GLU A 39 -11.64 -0.47 24.81
C GLU A 39 -10.35 -1.29 24.59
N VAL A 40 -10.36 -2.24 23.64
CA VAL A 40 -9.19 -3.05 23.29
C VAL A 40 -8.08 -2.17 22.70
N LEU A 41 -8.42 -1.26 21.78
CA LEU A 41 -7.43 -0.34 21.19
C LEU A 41 -6.85 0.63 22.24
N ALA A 42 -7.67 1.15 23.15
CA ALA A 42 -7.22 2.03 24.22
C ALA A 42 -6.27 1.30 25.19
N SER A 43 -6.52 0.02 25.47
CA SER A 43 -5.63 -0.84 26.27
C SER A 43 -4.26 -1.02 25.60
N GLU A 44 -4.24 -1.02 24.27
CA GLU A 44 -3.03 -1.11 23.45
C GLU A 44 -2.37 0.25 23.14
N GLY A 45 -2.91 1.34 23.72
CA GLY A 45 -2.39 2.71 23.55
C GLY A 45 -2.76 3.37 22.21
N VAL A 46 -3.75 2.84 21.50
CA VAL A 46 -4.16 3.29 20.17
C VAL A 46 -5.51 4.00 20.23
N GLY A 47 -5.58 5.22 19.70
CA GLY A 47 -6.83 5.92 19.52
C GLY A 47 -7.68 5.28 18.42
N ALA A 48 -9.01 5.27 18.60
CA ALA A 48 -9.93 4.76 17.57
C ALA A 48 -9.75 5.49 16.22
N SER A 49 -9.43 6.80 16.25
CA SER A 49 -9.11 7.59 15.06
C SER A 49 -7.82 7.15 14.37
N ASP A 50 -6.77 6.84 15.14
CA ASP A 50 -5.50 6.34 14.61
C ASP A 50 -5.68 4.95 13.98
N TRP A 51 -6.46 4.09 14.63
CA TRP A 51 -6.83 2.78 14.12
C TRP A 51 -7.62 2.85 12.82
N ASP A 52 -8.62 3.72 12.72
CA ASP A 52 -9.38 3.92 11.48
C ASP A 52 -8.49 4.41 10.34
N ALA A 53 -7.63 5.39 10.61
CA ALA A 53 -6.69 5.89 9.61
C ALA A 53 -5.66 4.83 9.19
N ALA A 54 -5.13 4.03 10.12
CA ALA A 54 -4.25 2.91 9.83
C ALA A 54 -4.96 1.82 9.02
N LYS A 55 -6.17 1.42 9.40
CA LYS A 55 -7.00 0.49 8.60
C LYS A 55 -7.17 1.00 7.18
N LYS A 56 -7.57 2.26 7.01
CA LYS A 56 -7.77 2.87 5.68
C LYS A 56 -6.47 2.90 4.87
N GLY A 57 -5.35 3.29 5.48
CA GLY A 57 -4.07 3.34 4.78
C GLY A 57 -3.50 1.96 4.45
N TRP A 58 -3.56 0.99 5.37
CA TRP A 58 -3.11 -0.39 5.11
C TRP A 58 -4.04 -1.10 4.12
N THR A 59 -5.35 -0.88 4.22
CA THR A 59 -6.32 -1.35 3.21
C THR A 59 -6.04 -0.70 1.87
N ALA A 60 -5.81 0.61 1.81
CA ALA A 60 -5.45 1.29 0.56
C ALA A 60 -4.14 0.76 -0.02
N ARG A 61 -3.15 0.39 0.82
CA ARG A 61 -1.89 -0.24 0.37
C ARG A 61 -2.10 -1.67 -0.10
N MET A 62 -2.97 -2.46 0.54
CA MET A 62 -3.32 -3.81 0.12
C MET A 62 -4.20 -3.81 -1.14
N GLN A 63 -5.09 -2.83 -1.30
CA GLN A 63 -5.88 -2.57 -2.51
C GLN A 63 -5.01 -2.01 -3.63
N ALA A 64 -4.06 -1.13 -3.31
CA ALA A 64 -2.96 -0.74 -4.19
C ALA A 64 -1.91 -1.86 -4.35
N GLY A 65 -2.12 -3.02 -3.72
CA GLY A 65 -1.30 -4.23 -3.73
C GLY A 65 -1.24 -4.94 -5.08
N GLY A 66 -1.15 -4.18 -6.16
CA GLY A 66 -0.73 -4.64 -7.48
C GLY A 66 0.46 -3.87 -8.04
N VAL A 67 0.72 -2.63 -7.57
CA VAL A 67 1.71 -1.73 -8.18
C VAL A 67 2.52 -1.07 -7.06
N VAL A 68 3.54 -1.79 -6.57
CA VAL A 68 4.52 -1.29 -5.58
C VAL A 68 5.92 -1.37 -6.17
N PRO A 69 6.90 -0.56 -5.74
CA PRO A 69 8.30 -0.73 -6.13
C PRO A 69 8.75 -2.19 -6.04
N GLY A 70 9.33 -2.72 -7.11
CA GLY A 70 9.71 -4.11 -7.25
C GLY A 70 8.66 -5.03 -7.89
N ALA A 71 7.38 -4.63 -7.94
CA ALA A 71 6.29 -5.41 -8.53
C ALA A 71 6.39 -5.50 -10.05
N SER A 72 5.96 -6.63 -10.62
CA SER A 72 5.79 -6.81 -12.06
C SER A 72 4.41 -6.31 -12.48
N VAL A 73 4.37 -5.49 -13.50
CA VAL A 73 3.17 -4.78 -13.96
C VAL A 73 3.07 -4.81 -15.48
N LEU A 74 1.86 -4.66 -15.99
CA LEU A 74 1.55 -4.44 -17.39
C LEU A 74 1.19 -2.97 -17.59
N VAL A 75 1.92 -2.32 -18.49
CA VAL A 75 1.68 -0.93 -18.88
C VAL A 75 0.91 -0.92 -20.17
N THR A 76 -0.30 -0.34 -20.17
CA THR A 76 -1.09 -0.13 -21.38
C THR A 76 -0.59 1.12 -22.11
N HIS A 77 -0.03 0.93 -23.31
CA HIS A 77 0.50 2.04 -24.09
C HIS A 77 -0.64 2.79 -24.81
N PRO A 78 -0.73 4.15 -24.68
CA PRO A 78 -1.92 4.90 -25.09
C PRO A 78 -2.14 4.92 -26.60
N ALA A 79 -1.08 4.82 -27.41
CA ALA A 79 -1.18 4.91 -28.86
C ALA A 79 -1.72 3.63 -29.54
N ASN A 80 -1.41 2.46 -28.98
CA ASN A 80 -1.71 1.17 -29.62
C ASN A 80 -2.52 0.21 -28.72
N ARG A 81 -2.86 0.63 -27.49
CA ARG A 81 -3.56 -0.18 -26.48
C ARG A 81 -2.87 -1.49 -26.12
N GLN A 82 -1.62 -1.67 -26.54
CA GLN A 82 -0.82 -2.86 -26.26
C GLN A 82 -0.30 -2.80 -24.83
N LYS A 83 -0.31 -3.95 -24.15
CA LYS A 83 0.24 -4.11 -22.80
C LYS A 83 1.69 -4.56 -22.87
N TYR A 84 2.56 -3.88 -22.13
CA TYR A 84 3.98 -4.20 -22.05
C TYR A 84 4.37 -4.55 -20.62
N PRO A 85 5.12 -5.65 -20.41
CA PRO A 85 5.62 -5.99 -19.09
C PRO A 85 6.69 -4.98 -18.65
N ALA A 86 6.58 -4.55 -17.40
CA ALA A 86 7.52 -3.66 -16.76
C ALA A 86 7.62 -3.99 -15.26
N ARG A 87 8.63 -3.43 -14.61
CA ARG A 87 8.81 -3.49 -13.17
C ARG A 87 8.63 -2.11 -12.58
N VAL A 88 7.88 -1.97 -11.51
CA VAL A 88 7.76 -0.69 -10.81
C VAL A 88 9.08 -0.38 -10.10
N LEU A 89 9.57 0.84 -10.23
CA LEU A 89 10.72 1.35 -9.48
C LEU A 89 10.29 2.34 -8.39
N SER A 90 9.26 3.13 -8.64
CA SER A 90 8.73 4.10 -7.69
C SER A 90 7.27 4.43 -7.97
N THR A 91 6.52 4.79 -6.95
CA THR A 91 5.09 5.11 -7.02
C THR A 91 4.84 6.50 -6.46
N ALA A 92 4.20 7.36 -7.24
CA ALA A 92 3.68 8.66 -6.84
C ALA A 92 2.14 8.64 -6.99
N PRO A 93 1.39 9.55 -6.34
CA PRO A 93 -0.08 9.52 -6.35
C PRO A 93 -0.70 9.57 -7.76
N GLU A 94 -0.04 10.21 -8.73
CA GLU A 94 -0.57 10.33 -10.11
C GLU A 94 0.16 9.47 -11.14
N GLN A 95 1.41 9.06 -10.84
CA GLN A 95 2.30 8.41 -11.80
C GLN A 95 3.14 7.33 -11.13
N THR A 96 3.51 6.32 -11.90
CA THR A 96 4.38 5.23 -11.49
C THR A 96 5.59 5.21 -12.41
N LEU A 97 6.78 5.21 -11.82
CA LEU A 97 8.02 4.97 -12.55
C LEU A 97 8.16 3.47 -12.76
N VAL A 98 8.20 3.05 -14.02
CA VAL A 98 8.36 1.64 -14.40
C VAL A 98 9.61 1.46 -15.25
N GLN A 99 10.20 0.28 -15.18
CA GLN A 99 11.30 -0.18 -16.03
C GLN A 99 10.82 -1.32 -16.92
N PHE A 100 10.85 -1.11 -18.23
CA PHE A 100 10.49 -2.14 -19.20
C PHE A 100 11.58 -3.19 -19.35
N SER A 101 11.25 -4.35 -19.94
CA SER A 101 12.19 -5.46 -20.15
C SER A 101 13.42 -5.10 -21.01
N ASN A 102 13.33 -4.04 -21.82
CA ASN A 102 14.47 -3.51 -22.60
C ASN A 102 15.40 -2.58 -21.77
N GLY A 103 15.15 -2.41 -20.48
CA GLY A 103 15.91 -1.55 -19.57
C GLY A 103 15.45 -0.09 -19.54
N ALA A 104 14.55 0.34 -20.45
CA ALA A 104 14.05 1.70 -20.49
C ALA A 104 13.17 2.02 -19.27
N GLN A 105 13.32 3.20 -18.69
CA GLN A 105 12.51 3.68 -17.59
C GLN A 105 11.55 4.76 -18.06
N GLN A 106 10.30 4.72 -17.63
CA GLN A 106 9.29 5.72 -17.99
C GLN A 106 8.33 6.01 -16.85
N TRP A 107 7.98 7.29 -16.68
CA TRP A 107 6.85 7.69 -15.87
C TRP A 107 5.56 7.46 -16.63
N VAL A 108 4.70 6.60 -16.10
CA VAL A 108 3.40 6.27 -16.67
C VAL A 108 2.30 6.62 -15.68
N PRO A 109 1.13 7.09 -16.15
CA PRO A 109 0.06 7.43 -15.23
C PRO A 109 -0.37 6.17 -14.47
N ALA A 110 -0.63 6.28 -13.17
CA ALA A 110 -0.93 5.13 -12.32
C ALA A 110 -2.11 4.29 -12.88
N ARG A 111 -3.06 4.95 -13.54
CA ARG A 111 -4.21 4.31 -14.22
C ARG A 111 -3.87 3.43 -15.42
N ALA A 112 -2.70 3.61 -16.03
CA ALA A 112 -2.24 2.82 -17.18
C ALA A 112 -1.40 1.61 -16.75
N VAL A 113 -1.12 1.50 -15.45
CA VAL A 113 -0.35 0.40 -14.87
C VAL A 113 -1.32 -0.55 -14.19
N GLU A 114 -1.31 -1.79 -14.64
CA GLU A 114 -2.08 -2.87 -14.05
C GLU A 114 -1.10 -3.93 -13.54
N ARG A 115 -1.46 -4.69 -12.51
CA ARG A 115 -0.63 -5.83 -12.10
C ARG A 115 -0.53 -6.85 -13.25
N ALA A 116 0.64 -7.44 -13.44
CA ALA A 116 0.86 -8.50 -14.43
C ALA A 116 0.18 -9.81 -14.02
#